data_AF-A0A352N920-F1
#
_entry.id   AF-A0A352N920-F1
#
_cell.length_a   1.000
_cell.length_b   1.000
_cell.length_c   1.000
_cell.angle_alpha   90.00
_cell.angle_beta   90.00
_cell.angle_gamma   90.00
#
_symmetry.space_group_name_H-M   'P 1'
#
loop_
_entity.id
_entity.type
_entity.pdbx_description
1 polymer ?
#
loop_
_entity_poly.entity_id
_entity_poly.type
_entity_poly.pdbx_seq_one_letter_code
_entity_poly.pdbx_strand_id
1 'polypeptide(L)'
;MKKILDIIIAIVSLCLLSSCALGPLDTEKIFDLKPGEKLYTAHNMWADGNNEITHLNYRQGRLLPFGTEVDIIEAYNNEILIKDIRTNEQFKLKAMKKTLVLRPVEHFRRLFTKKTPEKLVEGINPEVLGKIRQGVIEKGMTRNEVILSYGYPPPHRNPDINESSWIYFENETDTDRVIFNKKGILIDIIKHEHNEVKK
;
A
#
# COMPACT_ATOMS: atom_id res chain seq x y z
N MET A 1 -32.39 -38.37 46.27
CA MET A 1 -31.35 -37.33 46.12
C MET A 1 -31.10 -37.03 44.64
N LYS A 2 -32.14 -36.58 43.93
CA LYS A 2 -32.19 -36.58 42.45
C LYS A 2 -32.71 -35.23 41.90
N LYS A 3 -32.52 -34.15 42.66
CA LYS A 3 -33.05 -32.81 42.36
C LYS A 3 -32.09 -31.65 42.67
N ILE A 4 -30.80 -31.92 42.86
CA ILE A 4 -29.78 -30.89 43.12
C ILE A 4 -28.70 -30.85 42.02
N LEU A 5 -28.69 -31.83 41.10
CA LEU A 5 -27.69 -31.88 40.03
C LEU A 5 -28.12 -31.14 38.74
N ASP A 6 -29.37 -30.68 38.65
CA ASP A 6 -29.89 -30.02 37.45
C ASP A 6 -29.79 -28.48 37.49
N ILE A 7 -29.19 -27.90 38.54
CA ILE A 7 -29.04 -26.44 38.73
C ILE A 7 -27.57 -25.99 38.50
N ILE A 8 -26.83 -26.69 37.63
CA ILE A 8 -25.54 -26.21 37.11
C ILE A 8 -25.53 -26.18 35.56
N ILE A 9 -26.64 -26.57 34.92
CA ILE A 9 -26.82 -26.46 33.46
C ILE A 9 -27.73 -25.27 33.15
N ALA A 10 -27.32 -24.07 33.58
CA ALA A 10 -28.08 -22.84 33.27
C ALA A 10 -27.23 -21.56 33.15
N ILE A 11 -25.89 -21.62 33.19
CA ILE A 11 -25.04 -20.41 33.12
C ILE A 11 -23.77 -20.63 32.27
N VAL A 12 -23.84 -21.31 31.11
CA VAL A 12 -22.64 -21.46 30.26
C VAL A 12 -22.85 -21.17 28.77
N SER A 13 -24.08 -20.94 28.28
CA SER A 13 -24.29 -20.78 26.81
C SER A 13 -24.86 -19.44 26.40
N LEU A 14 -24.31 -18.34 26.93
CA LEU A 14 -24.50 -17.03 26.30
C LEU A 14 -23.25 -16.12 26.40
N CYS A 15 -22.06 -16.70 26.31
CA CYS A 15 -20.97 -15.96 25.68
C CYS A 15 -21.17 -16.09 24.18
N LEU A 16 -22.09 -15.29 23.64
CA LEU A 16 -22.05 -14.93 22.22
C LEU A 16 -20.66 -14.35 22.01
N LEU A 17 -19.78 -15.16 21.44
CA LEU A 17 -18.57 -14.70 20.80
C LEU A 17 -19.04 -13.72 19.73
N SER A 18 -19.17 -12.44 20.09
CA SER A 18 -19.00 -11.34 19.17
C SER A 18 -17.53 -11.39 18.74
N SER A 19 -17.19 -12.41 17.96
CA SER A 19 -16.20 -12.25 16.93
C SER A 19 -16.77 -11.12 16.09
N CYS A 20 -16.32 -9.89 16.34
CA CYS A 20 -16.26 -8.89 15.31
C CYS A 20 -15.32 -9.46 14.25
N ALA A 21 -15.80 -10.46 13.49
CA ALA A 21 -15.35 -10.70 12.16
C ALA A 21 -15.67 -9.39 11.45
N LEU A 22 -14.68 -8.50 11.46
CA LEU A 22 -14.72 -7.25 10.72
C LEU A 22 -15.00 -7.68 9.28
N GLY A 23 -16.25 -7.49 8.87
CA GLY A 23 -16.69 -7.82 7.52
C GLY A 23 -15.88 -7.04 6.49
N PRO A 24 -16.08 -7.36 5.21
CA PRO A 24 -15.41 -6.63 4.14
C PRO A 24 -15.69 -5.12 4.26
N LEU A 25 -14.65 -4.33 3.99
CA LEU A 25 -14.74 -2.89 3.92
C LEU A 25 -15.57 -2.50 2.71
N ASP A 26 -16.46 -1.52 2.89
CA ASP A 26 -17.23 -0.90 1.82
C ASP A 26 -16.34 0.06 1.03
N THR A 27 -15.75 -0.44 -0.06
CA THR A 27 -14.81 0.30 -0.91
C THR A 27 -15.48 1.39 -1.72
N GLU A 28 -16.72 1.18 -2.16
CA GLU A 28 -17.53 2.21 -2.82
C GLU A 28 -17.67 3.43 -1.91
N LYS A 29 -17.99 3.22 -0.63
CA LYS A 29 -18.07 4.29 0.35
C LYS A 29 -16.72 4.93 0.70
N ILE A 30 -15.63 4.15 0.72
CA ILE A 30 -14.29 4.69 1.00
C ILE A 30 -13.87 5.70 -0.08
N PHE A 31 -14.15 5.38 -1.34
CA PHE A 31 -13.75 6.18 -2.51
C PHE A 31 -14.85 7.11 -3.02
N ASP A 32 -16.05 7.05 -2.42
CA ASP A 32 -17.25 7.75 -2.91
C ASP A 32 -17.44 7.50 -4.42
N LEU A 33 -17.41 6.22 -4.79
CA LEU A 33 -17.51 5.80 -6.19
C LEU A 33 -18.95 5.92 -6.67
N LYS A 34 -19.13 6.64 -7.77
CA LYS A 34 -20.41 6.66 -8.49
C LYS A 34 -20.46 5.48 -9.48
N PRO A 35 -21.66 5.03 -9.86
CA PRO A 35 -21.80 4.00 -10.89
C PRO A 35 -21.02 4.36 -12.16
N GLY A 36 -20.15 3.46 -12.59
CA GLY A 36 -19.29 3.65 -13.77
C GLY A 36 -17.99 4.44 -13.53
N GLU A 37 -17.74 4.96 -12.33
CA GLU A 37 -16.40 5.48 -11.99
C GLU A 37 -15.40 4.33 -11.85
N LYS A 38 -14.18 4.57 -12.33
CA LYS A 38 -13.09 3.61 -12.35
C LYS A 38 -12.07 3.94 -11.26
N LEU A 39 -11.40 2.92 -10.76
CA LEU A 39 -10.24 3.06 -9.89
C LEU A 39 -8.96 2.72 -10.64
N TYR A 40 -7.90 3.43 -10.28
CA TYR A 40 -6.56 3.21 -10.78
C TYR A 40 -5.59 3.09 -9.62
N THR A 41 -4.48 2.38 -9.83
CA THR A 41 -3.34 2.42 -8.91
C THR A 41 -2.77 3.85 -8.85
N ALA A 42 -2.58 4.38 -7.65
CA ALA A 42 -2.13 5.76 -7.45
C ALA A 42 -0.62 5.95 -7.71
N HIS A 43 0.14 4.87 -7.66
CA HIS A 43 1.59 4.81 -7.83
C HIS A 43 2.01 3.40 -8.27
N ASN A 44 3.28 3.22 -8.64
CA ASN A 44 3.77 1.88 -8.91
C ASN A 44 3.80 1.03 -7.64
N MET A 45 3.55 -0.25 -7.82
CA MET A 45 3.67 -1.26 -6.77
C MET A 45 4.50 -2.43 -7.26
N TRP A 46 5.09 -3.18 -6.33
CA TRP A 46 5.93 -4.32 -6.65
C TRP A 46 5.35 -5.59 -6.06
N ALA A 47 5.06 -6.54 -6.94
CA ALA A 47 4.51 -7.83 -6.60
C ALA A 47 5.62 -8.89 -6.60
N ASP A 48 5.62 -9.72 -5.57
CA ASP A 48 6.51 -10.87 -5.50
C ASP A 48 6.09 -11.99 -6.49
N GLY A 49 6.79 -13.14 -6.44
CA GLY A 49 6.48 -14.30 -7.28
C GLY A 49 5.09 -14.92 -7.07
N ASN A 50 4.40 -14.56 -5.98
CA ASN A 50 3.05 -15.02 -5.65
C ASN A 50 1.97 -13.97 -5.96
N ASN A 51 2.33 -12.88 -6.66
CA ASN A 51 1.48 -11.71 -6.87
C ASN A 51 1.04 -11.01 -5.58
N GLU A 52 1.87 -11.08 -4.53
CA GLU A 52 1.63 -10.37 -3.29
C GLU A 52 2.41 -9.05 -3.26
N ILE A 53 1.74 -7.99 -2.84
CA ILE A 53 2.29 -6.64 -2.70
C ILE A 53 2.19 -6.26 -1.23
N THR A 54 3.31 -5.95 -0.58
CA THR A 54 3.25 -5.49 0.82
C THR A 54 3.03 -3.99 0.88
N HIS A 55 2.39 -3.48 1.94
CA HIS A 55 2.30 -2.02 2.19
C HIS A 55 3.67 -1.34 2.39
N LEU A 56 4.76 -2.11 2.52
CA LEU A 56 6.13 -1.58 2.54
C LEU A 56 6.66 -1.29 1.14
N ASN A 57 6.00 -1.84 0.12
CA ASN A 57 6.29 -1.70 -1.30
C ASN A 57 7.76 -2.00 -1.62
N TYR A 58 8.25 -3.17 -1.17
CA TYR A 58 9.59 -3.64 -1.48
C TYR A 58 9.82 -3.59 -2.98
N ARG A 59 10.84 -2.86 -3.45
CA ARG A 59 11.09 -2.59 -4.87
C ARG A 59 11.71 -3.78 -5.61
N GLN A 60 11.25 -4.98 -5.30
CA GLN A 60 11.70 -6.23 -5.90
C GLN A 60 10.54 -6.98 -6.52
N GLY A 61 10.84 -7.75 -7.57
CA GLY A 61 9.85 -8.53 -8.30
C GLY A 61 9.20 -7.75 -9.44
N ARG A 62 7.93 -8.01 -9.68
CA ARG A 62 7.21 -7.52 -10.86
C ARG A 62 6.53 -6.19 -10.58
N LEU A 63 6.82 -5.21 -11.42
CA LEU A 63 6.20 -3.88 -11.35
C LEU A 63 4.73 -3.94 -11.82
N LEU A 64 3.82 -3.54 -10.95
CA LEU A 64 2.44 -3.15 -11.26
C LEU A 64 2.44 -1.61 -11.44
N PRO A 65 2.33 -1.10 -12.68
CA PRO A 65 2.47 0.33 -12.94
C PRO A 65 1.40 1.18 -12.26
N PHE A 66 1.74 2.44 -11.95
CA PHE A 66 0.74 3.46 -11.61
C PHE A 66 -0.25 3.63 -12.77
N GLY A 67 -1.48 4.06 -12.46
CA GLY A 67 -2.52 4.23 -13.46
C GLY A 67 -3.07 2.91 -14.02
N THR A 68 -2.74 1.76 -13.43
CA THR A 68 -3.37 0.50 -13.80
C THR A 68 -4.83 0.53 -13.37
N GLU A 69 -5.76 0.33 -14.30
CA GLU A 69 -7.20 0.22 -14.01
C GLU A 69 -7.47 -1.08 -13.27
N VAL A 70 -8.15 -0.99 -12.12
CA VAL A 70 -8.35 -2.13 -11.22
C VAL A 70 -9.78 -2.22 -10.69
N ASP A 71 -10.26 -3.44 -10.52
CA ASP A 71 -11.41 -3.75 -9.68
C ASP A 71 -10.93 -4.18 -8.29
N ILE A 72 -11.62 -3.73 -7.24
CA ILE A 72 -11.42 -4.28 -5.89
C ILE A 72 -12.40 -5.43 -5.72
N ILE A 73 -11.87 -6.65 -5.61
CA ILE A 73 -12.65 -7.88 -5.48
C ILE A 73 -13.03 -8.11 -4.02
N GLU A 74 -12.06 -7.98 -3.13
CA GLU A 74 -12.25 -8.09 -1.68
C GLU A 74 -11.39 -7.04 -0.96
N ALA A 75 -11.91 -6.52 0.14
CA ALA A 75 -11.21 -5.54 0.96
C ALA A 75 -11.45 -5.81 2.43
N TYR A 76 -10.38 -5.96 3.19
CA TYR A 76 -10.40 -6.06 4.64
C TYR A 76 -9.38 -5.09 5.23
N ASN A 77 -9.33 -4.99 6.55
CA ASN A 77 -8.44 -4.05 7.23
C ASN A 77 -6.95 -4.24 6.93
N ASN A 78 -6.53 -5.46 6.58
CA ASN A 78 -5.13 -5.84 6.41
C ASN A 78 -4.84 -6.52 5.06
N GLU A 79 -5.84 -6.70 4.22
CA GLU A 79 -5.70 -7.39 2.94
C GLU A 79 -6.67 -6.79 1.91
N ILE A 80 -6.21 -6.59 0.68
CA ILE A 80 -7.04 -6.19 -0.46
C ILE A 80 -6.73 -7.14 -1.61
N LEU A 81 -7.76 -7.71 -2.21
CA LEU A 81 -7.65 -8.45 -3.46
C LEU A 81 -8.10 -7.52 -4.59
N ILE A 82 -7.20 -7.24 -5.53
CA ILE A 82 -7.51 -6.45 -6.72
C ILE A 82 -7.33 -7.29 -7.98
N LYS A 83 -8.01 -6.87 -9.05
CA LYS A 83 -7.87 -7.43 -10.38
C LYS A 83 -7.47 -6.33 -11.36
N ASP A 84 -6.37 -6.53 -12.08
CA ASP A 84 -6.03 -5.69 -13.25
C ASP A 84 -7.03 -5.98 -14.37
N ILE A 85 -7.77 -4.97 -14.81
CA ILE A 85 -8.83 -5.11 -15.82
C ILE A 85 -8.27 -5.51 -17.18
N ARG A 86 -7.06 -5.06 -17.51
CA ARG A 86 -6.43 -5.32 -18.81
C ARG A 86 -5.91 -6.75 -18.93
N THR A 87 -5.31 -7.26 -17.86
CA THR A 87 -4.66 -8.58 -17.88
C THR A 87 -5.49 -9.70 -17.24
N ASN A 88 -6.54 -9.34 -16.49
CA ASN A 88 -7.31 -10.23 -15.61
C ASN A 88 -6.51 -10.87 -14.48
N GLU A 89 -5.26 -10.47 -14.27
CA GLU A 89 -4.45 -10.96 -13.16
C GLU A 89 -4.93 -10.37 -11.83
N GLN A 90 -4.78 -11.16 -10.78
CA GLN A 90 -5.13 -10.75 -9.43
C GLN A 90 -3.88 -10.52 -8.59
N PHE A 91 -3.93 -9.49 -7.75
CA PHE A 91 -2.87 -9.13 -6.82
C PHE A 91 -3.44 -9.01 -5.41
N LYS A 92 -2.68 -9.52 -4.45
CA LYS A 92 -3.03 -9.46 -3.03
C LYS A 92 -2.17 -8.42 -2.33
N LEU A 93 -2.78 -7.34 -1.86
CA LEU A 93 -2.11 -6.27 -1.13
C LEU A 93 -2.20 -6.55 0.37
N LYS A 94 -1.06 -6.74 1.03
CA LYS A 94 -0.97 -7.09 2.45
C LYS A 94 -0.47 -5.93 3.31
N ALA A 95 -1.27 -5.58 4.30
CA ALA A 95 -0.94 -4.63 5.35
C ALA A 95 -0.59 -5.34 6.65
N MET A 96 0.63 -5.14 7.15
CA MET A 96 1.07 -5.73 8.41
C MET A 96 0.77 -4.76 9.56
N LYS A 97 -0.03 -5.20 10.54
CA LYS A 97 -0.49 -4.34 11.65
C LYS A 97 0.63 -3.62 12.39
N LYS A 98 1.80 -4.26 12.56
CA LYS A 98 2.94 -3.70 13.29
C LYS A 98 3.58 -2.50 12.58
N THR A 99 3.56 -2.46 11.25
CA THR A 99 4.30 -1.45 10.47
C THR A 99 3.41 -0.52 9.66
N LEU A 100 2.12 -0.85 9.48
CA LEU A 100 1.21 0.02 8.75
C LEU A 100 0.95 1.32 9.49
N VAL A 101 0.75 1.31 10.82
CA VAL A 101 0.46 2.47 11.71
C VAL A 101 -0.64 3.47 11.25
N LEU A 102 -1.24 3.28 10.08
CA LEU A 102 -2.33 4.06 9.49
C LEU A 102 -3.65 3.35 9.71
N ARG A 103 -4.73 4.13 9.66
CA ARG A 103 -6.09 3.59 9.56
C ARG A 103 -6.28 2.92 8.19
N PRO A 104 -7.01 1.80 8.09
CA PRO A 104 -7.23 1.09 6.83
C PRO A 104 -7.71 2.00 5.68
N VAL A 105 -8.70 2.85 5.95
CA VAL A 105 -9.24 3.81 4.97
C VAL A 105 -8.16 4.78 4.44
N GLU A 106 -7.25 5.24 5.30
CA GLU A 106 -6.16 6.12 4.87
C GLU A 106 -5.15 5.37 4.02
N HIS A 107 -4.81 4.14 4.40
CA HIS A 107 -3.93 3.28 3.60
C HIS A 107 -4.50 3.06 2.19
N PHE A 108 -5.79 2.75 2.08
CA PHE A 108 -6.47 2.52 0.80
C PHE A 108 -6.41 3.75 -0.10
N ARG A 109 -6.63 4.95 0.47
CA ARG A 109 -6.55 6.21 -0.27
C ARG A 109 -5.14 6.56 -0.77
N ARG A 110 -4.10 5.91 -0.22
CA ARG A 110 -2.72 6.03 -0.74
C ARG A 110 -2.48 5.10 -1.92
N LEU A 111 -3.16 3.95 -1.96
CA LEU A 111 -2.96 2.91 -2.98
C LEU A 111 -3.75 3.16 -4.26
N PHE A 112 -4.97 3.71 -4.14
CA PHE A 112 -5.88 3.88 -5.27
C PHE A 112 -6.38 5.30 -5.43
N THR A 113 -6.77 5.63 -6.65
CA THR A 113 -7.21 6.96 -7.05
C THR A 113 -8.31 6.88 -8.11
N LYS A 114 -9.17 7.91 -8.14
CA LYS A 114 -10.14 8.12 -9.23
C LYS A 114 -9.56 8.92 -10.39
N LYS A 115 -8.35 9.48 -10.24
CA LYS A 115 -7.68 10.22 -11.32
C LYS A 115 -7.28 9.24 -12.41
N THR A 116 -7.56 9.59 -13.66
CA THR A 116 -7.09 8.81 -14.81
C THR A 116 -5.56 8.85 -14.91
N PRO A 117 -4.93 7.90 -15.62
CA PRO A 117 -3.48 7.89 -15.80
C PRO A 117 -2.93 9.20 -16.38
N GLU A 118 -3.66 9.83 -17.30
CA GLU A 118 -3.29 11.10 -17.93
C GLU A 118 -3.30 12.23 -16.90
N LYS A 119 -4.27 12.22 -15.97
CA LYS A 119 -4.37 13.21 -14.90
C LYS A 119 -3.34 13.02 -13.80
N LEU A 120 -2.82 11.80 -13.60
CA LEU A 120 -1.72 11.55 -12.67
C LEU A 120 -0.39 12.13 -13.14
N VAL A 121 -0.21 12.27 -14.45
CA VAL A 121 1.07 12.68 -15.07
C VAL A 121 1.02 14.09 -15.67
N GLU A 122 -0.08 14.81 -15.47
CA GLU A 122 -0.27 16.16 -15.98
C GLU A 122 0.85 17.09 -15.45
N GLY A 123 1.63 17.67 -16.37
CA GLY A 123 2.73 18.57 -16.05
C GLY A 123 4.08 17.89 -15.74
N ILE A 124 4.15 16.55 -15.75
CA ILE A 124 5.42 15.83 -15.59
C ILE A 124 6.20 15.86 -16.90
N ASN A 125 7.50 16.14 -16.82
CA ASN A 125 8.40 16.11 -17.97
C ASN A 125 8.44 14.68 -18.58
N PRO A 126 8.37 14.50 -19.92
CA PRO A 126 8.39 13.18 -20.56
C PRO A 126 9.59 12.28 -20.20
N GLU A 127 10.77 12.86 -20.00
CA GLU A 127 11.98 12.11 -19.59
C GLU A 127 11.82 11.56 -18.17
N VAL A 128 11.38 12.41 -17.24
CA VAL A 128 11.05 12.03 -15.86
C VAL A 128 9.93 10.99 -15.83
N LEU A 129 8.89 11.16 -16.65
CA LEU A 129 7.80 10.20 -16.77
C LEU A 129 8.30 8.82 -17.23
N GLY A 130 9.26 8.77 -18.15
CA GLY A 130 9.92 7.53 -18.57
C GLY A 130 10.56 6.79 -17.40
N LYS A 131 11.25 7.52 -16.51
CA LYS A 131 11.86 6.97 -15.28
C LYS A 131 10.80 6.50 -14.28
N ILE A 132 9.77 7.31 -14.05
CA ILE A 132 8.66 6.96 -13.14
C ILE A 132 8.00 5.65 -13.60
N ARG A 133 7.73 5.47 -14.89
CA ARG A 133 7.13 4.22 -15.42
C ARG A 133 8.00 2.99 -15.22
N GLN A 134 9.30 3.17 -15.08
CA GLN A 134 10.26 2.09 -14.81
C GLN A 134 10.47 1.86 -13.30
N GLY A 135 9.79 2.63 -12.44
CA GLY A 135 10.01 2.59 -11.00
C GLY A 135 11.42 3.06 -10.64
N VAL A 136 11.90 4.12 -11.30
CA VAL A 136 13.20 4.74 -11.04
C VAL A 136 12.97 6.17 -10.54
N ILE A 137 13.75 6.59 -9.54
CA ILE A 137 13.81 7.98 -9.07
C ILE A 137 15.20 8.56 -9.30
N GLU A 138 15.29 9.88 -9.48
CA GLU A 138 16.57 10.57 -9.65
C GLU A 138 16.53 12.00 -9.10
N LYS A 139 17.72 12.60 -8.93
CA LYS A 139 17.84 13.98 -8.44
C LYS A 139 17.09 14.94 -9.35
N GLY A 140 16.40 15.91 -8.76
CA GLY A 140 15.55 16.85 -9.47
C GLY A 140 14.06 16.49 -9.44
N MET A 141 13.70 15.24 -9.13
CA MET A 141 12.30 14.85 -8.98
C MET A 141 11.64 15.50 -7.76
N THR A 142 10.39 15.92 -7.92
CA THR A 142 9.52 16.37 -6.84
C THR A 142 9.08 15.20 -5.95
N ARG A 143 8.60 15.51 -4.75
CA ARG A 143 7.92 14.55 -3.86
C ARG A 143 6.83 13.74 -4.57
N ASN A 144 6.00 14.39 -5.39
CA ASN A 144 4.92 13.71 -6.09
C ASN A 144 5.43 12.75 -7.16
N GLU A 145 6.49 13.11 -7.89
CA GLU A 145 7.12 12.22 -8.87
C GLU A 145 7.77 11.01 -8.18
N VAL A 146 8.39 11.21 -7.02
CA VAL A 146 8.90 10.11 -6.17
C VAL A 146 7.75 9.23 -5.69
N ILE A 147 6.64 9.80 -5.23
CA ILE A 147 5.45 9.03 -4.81
C ILE A 147 4.86 8.26 -5.99
N LEU A 148 4.75 8.86 -7.17
CA LEU A 148 4.22 8.16 -8.35
C LEU A 148 5.11 6.98 -8.75
N SER A 149 6.43 7.15 -8.59
CA SER A 149 7.45 6.14 -8.93
C SER A 149 7.54 5.03 -7.88
N TYR A 150 7.76 5.35 -6.61
CA TYR A 150 8.05 4.40 -5.52
C TYR A 150 6.85 4.11 -4.60
N GLY A 151 5.78 4.89 -4.71
CA GLY A 151 4.70 4.91 -3.75
C GLY A 151 4.96 5.77 -2.53
N TYR A 152 3.99 5.79 -1.63
CA TYR A 152 4.16 6.43 -0.33
C TYR A 152 5.22 5.70 0.50
N PRO A 153 6.12 6.41 1.19
CA PRO A 153 7.10 5.79 2.03
C PRO A 153 6.43 5.13 3.25
N PRO A 154 6.94 4.00 3.77
CA PRO A 154 6.29 3.30 4.85
C PRO A 154 6.16 4.14 6.13
N PRO A 155 4.95 4.32 6.66
CA PRO A 155 4.65 5.32 7.68
C PRO A 155 5.33 5.07 9.04
N HIS A 156 5.63 3.81 9.40
CA HIS A 156 6.37 3.52 10.64
C HIS A 156 7.83 4.00 10.62
N ARG A 157 8.44 4.21 9.44
CA ARG A 157 9.77 4.86 9.29
C ARG A 157 9.65 6.32 8.89
N ASN A 158 8.46 6.76 8.49
CA ASN A 158 8.16 8.08 7.96
C ASN A 158 6.86 8.63 8.55
N PRO A 159 6.81 8.93 9.87
CA PRO A 159 5.57 9.31 10.53
C PRO A 159 4.97 10.62 9.98
N ASP A 160 5.83 11.55 9.54
CA ASP A 160 5.44 12.77 8.84
C ASP A 160 5.97 12.72 7.40
N ILE A 161 5.04 12.80 6.45
CA ILE A 161 5.33 12.80 5.01
C ILE A 161 6.00 14.11 4.57
N ASN A 162 5.92 15.19 5.35
CA ASN A 162 6.50 16.49 4.99
C ASN A 162 7.99 16.60 5.35
N GLU A 163 8.53 15.62 6.08
CA GLU A 163 9.94 15.57 6.47
C GLU A 163 10.88 15.63 5.26
N SER A 164 12.05 16.24 5.44
CA SER A 164 13.03 16.43 4.36
C SER A 164 13.73 15.14 3.94
N SER A 165 13.46 14.00 4.59
CA SER A 165 13.97 12.72 4.14
C SER A 165 12.93 11.62 4.34
N TRP A 166 12.90 10.68 3.39
CA TRP A 166 12.09 9.48 3.46
C TRP A 166 12.95 8.23 3.42
N ILE A 167 12.55 7.19 4.15
CA ILE A 167 13.14 5.85 4.10
C ILE A 167 12.21 4.94 3.33
N TYR A 168 12.74 4.30 2.30
CA TYR A 168 12.06 3.23 1.56
C TYR A 168 12.83 1.92 1.69
N PHE A 169 12.14 0.81 1.47
CA PHE A 169 12.73 -0.53 1.52
C PHE A 169 12.93 -1.04 0.10
N GLU A 170 14.12 -1.53 -0.20
CA GLU A 170 14.37 -2.30 -1.42
C GLU A 170 13.86 -3.73 -1.21
N ASN A 171 14.18 -4.29 -0.05
CA ASN A 171 13.74 -5.60 0.43
C ASN A 171 13.62 -5.58 1.96
N GLU A 172 13.58 -6.75 2.61
CA GLU A 172 13.41 -6.86 4.06
C GLU A 172 14.56 -6.25 4.88
N THR A 173 15.76 -6.15 4.32
CA THR A 173 16.97 -5.68 5.00
C THR A 173 17.52 -4.37 4.46
N ASP A 174 17.42 -4.16 3.14
CA ASP A 174 18.04 -3.03 2.45
C ASP A 174 17.09 -1.85 2.32
N THR A 175 17.63 -0.65 2.55
CA THR A 175 16.83 0.58 2.53
C THR A 175 17.50 1.71 1.76
N ASP A 176 16.69 2.57 1.17
CA ASP A 176 17.13 3.80 0.54
C ASP A 176 16.61 4.99 1.35
N ARG A 177 17.49 5.93 1.68
CA ARG A 177 17.11 7.25 2.21
C ARG A 177 17.08 8.26 1.07
N VAL A 178 15.88 8.76 0.78
CA VAL A 178 15.59 9.78 -0.23
C VAL A 178 15.55 11.14 0.46
N ILE A 179 16.36 12.10 0.02
CA ILE A 179 16.53 13.41 0.68
C ILE A 179 16.01 14.53 -0.22
N PHE A 180 15.16 15.39 0.34
CA PHE A 180 14.56 16.53 -0.33
C PHE A 180 15.11 17.85 0.22
N ASN A 181 15.21 18.86 -0.63
CA ASN A 181 15.42 20.23 -0.20
C ASN A 181 14.12 20.88 0.32
N LYS A 182 14.20 22.13 0.78
CA LYS A 182 13.05 22.90 1.29
C LYS A 182 11.90 23.10 0.29
N LYS A 183 12.16 22.94 -1.01
CA LYS A 183 11.15 23.03 -2.08
C LYS A 183 10.50 21.68 -2.39
N GLY A 184 10.89 20.60 -1.69
CA GLY A 184 10.40 19.25 -1.96
C GLY A 184 11.00 18.61 -3.21
N ILE A 185 12.21 19.04 -3.61
CA ILE A 185 12.96 18.47 -4.73
C ILE A 185 14.01 17.50 -4.20
N LEU A 186 14.07 16.30 -4.77
CA LEU A 186 15.03 15.26 -4.47
C LEU A 186 16.44 15.73 -4.81
N ILE A 187 17.33 15.74 -3.82
CA ILE A 187 18.73 16.18 -3.96
C ILE A 187 19.72 15.04 -3.72
N ASP A 188 19.32 13.97 -3.02
CA ASP A 188 20.19 12.83 -2.79
C ASP A 188 19.46 11.53 -2.47
N ILE A 189 20.10 10.41 -2.78
CA ILE A 189 19.61 9.06 -2.48
C ILE A 189 20.77 8.29 -1.85
N ILE A 190 20.65 7.94 -0.58
CA ILE A 190 21.65 7.17 0.17
C ILE A 190 21.17 5.74 0.28
N LYS A 191 21.89 4.80 -0.34
CA LYS A 191 21.62 3.37 -0.23
C LYS A 191 22.26 2.79 1.03
N HIS A 192 21.51 1.98 1.75
CA HIS A 192 21.97 1.21 2.90
C HIS A 192 21.74 -0.27 2.62
N GLU A 193 22.79 -0.93 2.16
CA GLU A 193 22.81 -2.36 1.86
C GLU A 193 23.36 -3.12 3.07
N HIS A 194 22.62 -4.12 3.53
CA HIS A 194 23.06 -5.02 4.58
C HIS A 194 24.00 -6.06 3.96
N ASN A 195 25.31 -5.81 4.03
CA ASN A 195 26.29 -6.82 3.67
C ASN A 195 26.22 -7.97 4.68
N GLU A 196 25.74 -9.14 4.25
CA GLU A 196 25.89 -10.35 5.04
C GLU A 196 27.38 -10.55 5.34
N VAL A 197 27.76 -10.43 6.61
CA VAL A 197 29.04 -10.95 7.08
C VAL A 197 28.94 -12.46 6.92
N LYS A 198 29.50 -12.99 5.82
CA LYS A 198 29.70 -14.43 5.64
C LYS A 198 30.43 -14.94 6.89
N LYS A 199 29.70 -15.68 7.73
CA LYS A 199 30.27 -16.44 8.84
C LYS A 199 30.89 -17.73 8.32
#